data_AF-A0A4P2QGW5-F1
#
_entry.id   AF-A0A4P2QGW5-F1
#
_cell.length_a   1.000
_cell.length_b   1.000
_cell.length_c   1.000
_cell.angle_alpha   90.00
_cell.angle_beta   90.00
_cell.angle_gamma   90.00
#
_symmetry.space_group_name_H-M   'P 1'
#
loop_
_entity.id
_entity.type
_entity.pdbx_description
1 polymer ?
#
loop_
_entity_poly.entity_id
_entity_poly.type
_entity_poly.pdbx_seq_one_letter_code
_entity_poly.pdbx_strand_id
1 'polypeptide(L)'
;MNSESWHRIYDELAASCVHLFRDNGVELRLLEHQDSEATPGNAVVSFIGFTGDHLRGSLTIVAPVALITRCHPLRERRQLDEDMVCDWASELANQLLGRVKNRLRHLGLIIVLSTPSAAIGEHLRAREEQSEGFRRLLFDAGTDRLAVLFDAMAPDTALELEEVDMPDPQREGEVLLF
;
A
#
# COMPACT_ATOMS: atom_id res chain seq x y z
N MET A 1 15.64 11.38 -6.81
CA MET A 1 15.99 9.97 -6.76
C MET A 1 16.03 9.52 -8.19
N ASN A 2 17.05 8.77 -8.58
CA ASN A 2 17.19 8.35 -9.98
C ASN A 2 16.08 7.36 -10.38
N SER A 3 15.89 7.13 -11.69
CA SER A 3 14.80 6.27 -12.18
C SER A 3 14.95 4.82 -11.70
N GLU A 4 16.16 4.29 -11.59
CA GLU A 4 16.39 2.91 -11.10
C GLU A 4 15.90 2.73 -9.67
N SER A 5 16.20 3.70 -8.80
CA SER A 5 15.78 3.71 -7.41
C SER A 5 14.26 3.74 -7.27
N TRP A 6 13.57 4.55 -8.09
CA TRP A 6 12.11 4.53 -8.15
C TRP A 6 11.56 3.16 -8.56
N HIS A 7 12.13 2.52 -9.57
CA HIS A 7 11.70 1.18 -10.01
C HIS A 7 11.82 0.16 -8.88
N ARG A 8 12.93 0.16 -8.14
CA ARG A 8 13.12 -0.73 -6.98
C ARG A 8 12.06 -0.52 -5.91
N ILE A 9 11.71 0.74 -5.59
CA ILE A 9 10.62 1.04 -4.64
C ILE A 9 9.28 0.47 -5.12
N TYR A 10 8.98 0.60 -6.42
CA TYR A 10 7.73 0.12 -6.99
C TYR A 10 7.64 -1.41 -7.02
N ASP A 11 8.76 -2.09 -7.26
CA ASP A 11 8.83 -3.55 -7.22
C ASP A 11 8.62 -4.07 -5.79
N GLU A 12 9.25 -3.44 -4.80
CA GLU A 12 9.05 -3.78 -3.38
C GLU A 12 7.61 -3.52 -2.91
N LEU A 13 7.00 -2.42 -3.38
CA LEU A 13 5.59 -2.12 -3.12
C LEU A 13 4.67 -3.18 -3.74
N ALA A 14 4.91 -3.56 -5.00
CA ALA A 14 4.11 -4.57 -5.68
C ALA A 14 4.22 -5.93 -4.99
N ALA A 15 5.44 -6.37 -4.67
CA ALA A 15 5.68 -7.62 -3.95
C ALA A 15 5.04 -7.63 -2.56
N SER A 16 5.17 -6.52 -1.80
CA SER A 16 4.58 -6.37 -0.48
C SER A 16 3.04 -6.44 -0.52
N CYS A 17 2.42 -5.85 -1.55
CA CYS A 17 0.97 -5.90 -1.76
C CYS A 17 0.50 -7.33 -2.04
N VAL A 18 1.17 -8.04 -2.96
CA VAL A 18 0.84 -9.44 -3.29
C VAL A 18 0.95 -10.33 -2.05
N HIS A 19 2.04 -10.20 -1.28
CA HIS A 19 2.21 -10.99 -0.05
C HIS A 19 1.15 -10.68 1.01
N LEU A 20 0.85 -9.39 1.24
CA LEU A 20 -0.15 -9.00 2.24
C LEU A 20 -1.53 -9.60 1.93
N PHE A 21 -1.99 -9.51 0.68
CA PHE A 21 -3.31 -10.04 0.33
C PHE A 21 -3.33 -11.57 0.34
N ARG A 22 -2.23 -12.23 -0.05
CA ARG A 22 -2.09 -13.68 0.07
C ARG A 22 -2.22 -14.15 1.52
N ASP A 23 -1.56 -13.47 2.44
CA ASP A 23 -1.64 -13.77 3.89
C ASP A 23 -3.09 -13.62 4.41
N ASN A 24 -3.90 -12.81 3.73
CA ASN A 24 -5.32 -12.61 4.03
C ASN A 24 -6.26 -13.42 3.12
N GLY A 25 -5.76 -14.44 2.42
CA GLY A 25 -6.55 -15.40 1.64
C GLY A 25 -7.02 -14.91 0.27
N VAL A 26 -6.39 -13.87 -0.28
CA VAL A 26 -6.68 -13.32 -1.61
C VAL A 26 -5.43 -13.37 -2.48
N GLU A 27 -5.49 -14.09 -3.60
CA GLU A 27 -4.43 -14.03 -4.60
C GLU A 27 -4.56 -12.76 -5.45
N LEU A 28 -3.44 -12.06 -5.62
CA LEU A 28 -3.32 -10.89 -6.48
C LEU A 28 -2.35 -11.16 -7.62
N ARG A 29 -2.67 -10.62 -8.80
CA ARG A 29 -1.78 -10.58 -9.95
C ARG A 29 -1.62 -9.13 -10.42
N LEU A 30 -0.38 -8.65 -10.45
CA LEU A 30 -0.08 -7.33 -11.00
C LEU A 30 -0.43 -7.29 -12.49
N LEU A 31 -1.11 -6.22 -12.91
CA LEU A 31 -1.42 -5.97 -14.32
C LEU A 31 -0.34 -5.10 -14.94
N GLU A 32 0.20 -5.54 -16.08
CA GLU A 32 1.22 -4.80 -16.84
C GLU A 32 0.66 -3.52 -17.47
N HIS A 33 -0.62 -3.53 -17.84
CA HIS A 33 -1.29 -2.42 -18.50
C HIS A 33 -2.27 -1.73 -17.54
N GLN A 34 -2.08 -0.43 -17.37
CA GLN A 34 -2.91 0.42 -16.52
C GLN A 34 -4.04 1.03 -17.35
N ASP A 35 -4.91 0.20 -17.92
CA ASP A 35 -6.12 0.75 -18.52
C ASP A 35 -6.91 1.48 -17.43
N SER A 36 -7.34 2.71 -17.76
CA SER A 36 -8.10 3.59 -16.88
C SER A 36 -9.52 3.04 -16.73
N GLU A 37 -9.67 1.92 -16.03
CA GLU A 37 -10.99 1.50 -15.57
C GLU A 37 -11.39 2.36 -14.37
N ALA A 38 -12.63 2.85 -14.45
CA ALA A 38 -13.27 3.58 -13.38
C ALA A 38 -13.26 2.75 -12.10
N THR A 39 -13.03 3.42 -10.98
CA THR A 39 -13.15 2.84 -9.65
C THR A 39 -14.49 2.12 -9.51
N PRO A 40 -14.52 0.95 -8.84
CA PRO A 40 -15.74 0.18 -8.62
C PRO A 40 -16.87 1.06 -8.06
N GLY A 41 -18.11 0.72 -8.42
CA GLY A 41 -19.30 1.49 -8.01
C GLY A 41 -19.37 1.72 -6.51
N ASN A 42 -19.16 0.69 -5.69
CA ASN A 42 -19.02 0.81 -4.23
C ASN A 42 -17.60 0.43 -3.81
N ALA A 43 -16.78 1.42 -3.50
CA ALA A 43 -15.36 1.24 -3.19
C ALA A 43 -15.01 1.85 -1.84
N VAL A 44 -14.02 1.24 -1.18
CA VAL A 44 -13.31 1.85 -0.06
C VAL A 44 -11.99 2.44 -0.56
N VAL A 45 -11.69 3.63 -0.08
CA VAL A 45 -10.39 4.27 -0.22
C VAL A 45 -9.77 4.34 1.17
N SER A 46 -8.58 3.77 1.32
CA SER A 46 -7.76 3.95 2.53
C SER A 46 -6.48 4.69 2.18
N PHE A 47 -6.11 5.65 3.02
CA PHE A 47 -4.98 6.54 2.82
C PHE A 47 -4.09 6.54 4.07
N ILE A 48 -2.77 6.51 3.87
CA ILE A 48 -1.78 6.67 4.92
C ILE A 48 -0.61 7.50 4.41
N GLY A 49 -0.21 8.51 5.17
CA GLY A 49 0.93 9.35 4.88
C GLY A 49 2.22 8.78 5.46
N PHE A 50 3.36 9.22 4.91
CA PHE A 50 4.67 8.97 5.51
C PHE A 50 5.62 10.14 5.27
N THR A 51 6.64 10.24 6.12
CA THR A 51 7.71 11.22 6.01
C THR A 51 9.05 10.61 6.42
N GLY A 52 10.12 11.15 5.86
CA GLY A 52 11.50 10.78 6.13
C GLY A 52 12.44 11.84 5.55
N ASP A 53 13.73 11.72 5.85
CA ASP A 53 14.72 12.73 5.45
C ASP A 53 14.84 12.83 3.92
N HIS A 54 14.72 11.69 3.24
CA HIS A 54 14.91 11.58 1.79
C HIS A 54 13.61 11.33 1.01
N LEU A 55 12.53 10.94 1.68
CA LEU A 55 11.29 10.53 1.05
C LEU A 55 10.09 10.89 1.91
N ARG A 56 9.10 11.55 1.32
CA ARG A 56 7.80 11.82 1.96
C ARG A 56 6.68 11.63 0.95
N GLY A 57 5.48 11.32 1.42
CA GLY A 57 4.39 11.04 0.51
C GLY A 57 3.22 10.35 1.16
N SER A 58 2.49 9.61 0.36
CA SER A 58 1.35 8.83 0.78
C SER A 58 1.19 7.54 0.00
N LEU A 59 0.51 6.59 0.63
CA LEU A 59 0.02 5.36 0.01
C LEU A 59 -1.50 5.35 0.13
N THR A 60 -2.17 5.06 -0.99
CA THR A 60 -3.62 4.92 -1.05
C THR A 60 -4.00 3.56 -1.60
N ILE A 61 -4.88 2.85 -0.92
CA ILE A 61 -5.52 1.62 -1.39
C ILE A 61 -6.93 1.97 -1.87
N VAL A 62 -7.29 1.52 -3.06
CA VAL A 62 -8.65 1.65 -3.62
C VAL A 62 -9.14 0.27 -4.04
N ALA A 63 -10.24 -0.18 -3.44
CA ALA A 63 -10.76 -1.53 -3.65
C ALA A 63 -12.30 -1.56 -3.56
N PRO A 64 -12.97 -2.49 -4.25
CA PRO A 64 -14.38 -2.77 -3.97
C PRO A 64 -14.56 -3.19 -2.51
N VAL A 65 -15.67 -2.78 -1.89
CA VAL A 65 -16.04 -3.24 -0.54
C VAL A 65 -16.09 -4.77 -0.45
N ALA A 66 -16.52 -5.44 -1.53
CA ALA A 66 -16.55 -6.90 -1.62
C ALA A 66 -15.17 -7.55 -1.48
N LEU A 67 -14.14 -6.96 -2.09
CA LEU A 67 -12.76 -7.45 -1.99
C LEU A 67 -12.23 -7.33 -0.56
N ILE A 68 -12.48 -6.19 0.10
CA ILE A 68 -12.02 -5.94 1.47
C ILE A 68 -12.78 -6.82 2.46
N THR A 69 -14.07 -7.07 2.22
CA THR A 69 -14.86 -8.05 2.97
C THR A 69 -14.28 -9.46 2.82
N ARG A 70 -13.89 -9.86 1.60
CA ARG A 70 -13.29 -11.18 1.32
C ARG A 70 -11.94 -11.41 2.00
N CYS A 71 -11.12 -10.38 2.19
CA CYS A 71 -9.85 -10.51 2.89
C CYS A 71 -9.96 -10.24 4.42
N HIS A 72 -11.15 -9.91 4.92
CA HIS A 72 -11.34 -9.62 6.34
C HIS A 72 -11.21 -10.90 7.20
N PRO A 73 -10.53 -10.86 8.37
CA PRO A 73 -10.32 -12.04 9.22
C PRO A 73 -11.60 -12.59 9.85
N LEU A 74 -12.63 -11.74 10.03
CA LEU A 74 -13.93 -12.12 10.60
C LEU A 74 -15.03 -12.43 9.57
N ARG A 75 -14.71 -12.46 8.27
CA ARG A 75 -15.70 -12.62 7.18
C ARG A 75 -16.58 -13.86 7.30
N GLU A 76 -16.07 -14.94 7.89
CA GLU A 76 -16.79 -16.22 8.10
C GLU A 76 -17.53 -16.26 9.45
N ARG A 77 -17.30 -15.28 10.34
CA ARG A 77 -17.81 -15.27 11.72
C ARG A 77 -18.98 -14.33 11.93
N ARG A 78 -19.06 -13.24 11.16
CA ARG A 78 -20.15 -12.25 11.25
C ARG A 78 -20.31 -11.50 9.94
N GLN A 79 -21.50 -10.91 9.77
CA GLN A 79 -21.68 -9.85 8.80
C GLN A 79 -20.83 -8.64 9.19
N LEU A 80 -20.14 -8.06 8.21
CA LEU A 80 -19.34 -6.86 8.37
C LEU A 80 -20.21 -5.65 8.05
N ASP A 81 -20.12 -4.64 8.90
CA ASP A 81 -20.67 -3.31 8.64
C ASP A 81 -19.60 -2.43 7.97
N GLU A 82 -20.00 -1.22 7.56
CA GLU A 82 -19.12 -0.27 6.85
C GLU A 82 -17.91 0.17 7.70
N ASP A 83 -18.11 0.37 9.00
CA ASP A 83 -17.05 0.78 9.92
C ASP A 83 -15.97 -0.30 10.00
N MET A 84 -16.35 -1.57 10.12
CA MET A 84 -15.40 -2.68 10.10
C MET A 84 -14.63 -2.79 8.78
N VAL A 85 -15.28 -2.51 7.65
CA VAL A 85 -14.61 -2.52 6.34
C VAL A 85 -13.59 -1.38 6.26
N CYS A 86 -13.94 -0.18 6.73
CA CYS A 86 -13.04 0.97 6.80
C CYS A 86 -11.85 0.74 7.75
N ASP A 87 -12.10 0.17 8.93
CA ASP A 87 -11.06 -0.18 9.91
C ASP A 87 -10.09 -1.18 9.30
N TRP A 88 -10.61 -2.23 8.65
CA TRP A 88 -9.77 -3.23 8.02
C TRP A 88 -9.01 -2.70 6.81
N ALA A 89 -9.62 -1.84 5.98
CA ALA A 89 -8.91 -1.18 4.90
C ALA A 89 -7.76 -0.30 5.43
N SER A 90 -7.98 0.40 6.55
CA SER A 90 -6.96 1.19 7.25
C SER A 90 -5.82 0.32 7.79
N GLU A 91 -6.16 -0.83 8.36
CA GLU A 91 -5.18 -1.81 8.84
C GLU A 91 -4.35 -2.39 7.68
N LEU A 92 -4.97 -2.73 6.54
CA LEU A 92 -4.26 -3.17 5.34
C LEU A 92 -3.30 -2.10 4.80
N ALA A 93 -3.71 -0.83 4.77
CA ALA A 93 -2.84 0.27 4.35
C ALA A 93 -1.64 0.44 5.30
N ASN A 94 -1.88 0.33 6.61
CA ASN A 94 -0.84 0.40 7.63
C ASN A 94 0.14 -0.79 7.52
N GLN A 95 -0.36 -2.01 7.37
CA GLN A 95 0.49 -3.20 7.19
C GLN A 95 1.28 -3.15 5.88
N LEU A 96 0.65 -2.74 4.78
CA LEU A 96 1.33 -2.62 3.49
C LEU A 96 2.50 -1.63 3.60
N LEU A 97 2.25 -0.43 4.13
CA LEU A 97 3.29 0.57 4.26
C LEU A 97 4.34 0.18 5.32
N GLY A 98 3.97 -0.59 6.35
CA GLY A 98 4.91 -1.18 7.31
C GLY A 98 5.86 -2.19 6.66
N ARG A 99 5.35 -3.06 5.78
CA ARG A 99 6.16 -4.00 4.99
C ARG A 99 7.10 -3.26 4.05
N VAL A 100 6.58 -2.26 3.33
CA VAL A 100 7.39 -1.39 2.45
C VAL A 100 8.46 -0.67 3.24
N LYS A 101 8.14 -0.06 4.40
CA LYS A 101 9.13 0.57 5.29
C LYS A 101 10.28 -0.37 5.62
N ASN A 102 9.99 -1.62 5.98
CA ASN A 102 11.03 -2.60 6.32
C ASN A 102 11.95 -2.89 5.12
N ARG A 103 11.38 -2.98 3.91
CA ARG A 103 12.17 -3.14 2.66
C ARG A 103 13.01 -1.91 2.34
N LEU A 104 12.42 -0.72 2.47
CA LEU A 104 13.09 0.56 2.22
C LEU A 104 14.28 0.80 3.16
N ARG A 105 14.24 0.29 4.39
CA ARG A 105 15.37 0.42 5.35
C ARG A 105 16.65 -0.22 4.83
N HIS A 106 16.56 -1.35 4.13
CA HIS A 106 17.73 -1.99 3.52
C HIS A 106 18.29 -1.19 2.34
N LEU A 107 17.54 -0.21 1.85
CA LEU A 107 17.95 0.74 0.80
C LEU A 107 18.41 2.08 1.39
N GLY A 108 18.64 2.16 2.71
CA GLY A 108 19.02 3.40 3.40
C GLY A 108 17.87 4.40 3.58
N LEU A 109 16.63 4.06 3.19
CA LEU A 109 15.48 4.93 3.34
C LEU A 109 14.74 4.67 4.65
N ILE A 110 14.71 5.68 5.51
CA ILE A 110 14.00 5.64 6.78
C ILE A 110 12.75 6.53 6.67
N ILE A 111 11.58 5.93 6.89
CA ILE A 111 10.29 6.63 6.91
C ILE A 111 9.52 6.36 8.20
N VAL A 112 8.70 7.32 8.59
CA VAL A 112 7.74 7.26 9.70
C VAL A 112 6.33 7.38 9.12
N LEU A 113 5.41 6.55 9.61
CA LEU A 113 4.03 6.45 9.13
C LEU A 113 3.10 7.36 9.94
N SER A 114 2.11 7.97 9.28
CA SER A 114 0.98 8.62 9.95
C SER A 114 -0.07 7.58 10.38
N THR A 115 -1.16 8.04 11.00
CA THR A 115 -2.36 7.21 11.15
C THR A 115 -3.06 7.06 9.81
N PRO A 116 -3.55 5.86 9.46
CA PRO A 116 -4.39 5.67 8.28
C PRO A 116 -5.77 6.29 8.46
N SER A 117 -6.47 6.52 7.36
CA SER A 117 -7.90 6.88 7.34
C SER A 117 -8.57 6.17 6.17
N ALA A 118 -9.85 5.83 6.29
CA ALA A 118 -10.61 5.21 5.22
C ALA A 118 -12.00 5.80 5.08
N ALA A 119 -12.54 5.73 3.87
CA ALA A 119 -13.91 6.09 3.55
C ALA A 119 -14.46 5.17 2.47
N ILE A 120 -15.76 4.89 2.55
CA ILE A 120 -16.52 4.23 1.49
C ILE A 120 -17.26 5.29 0.68
N GLY A 121 -17.34 5.09 -0.63
CA GLY A 121 -18.07 6.00 -1.50
C GLY A 121 -18.29 5.44 -2.89
N GLU A 122 -19.22 6.07 -3.59
CA GLU A 122 -19.48 5.78 -4.99
C GLU A 122 -18.64 6.64 -5.92
N HIS A 123 -18.17 6.05 -7.01
CA HIS A 123 -17.41 6.75 -8.06
C HIS A 123 -16.16 7.50 -7.55
N LEU A 124 -15.49 6.99 -6.52
CA LEU A 124 -14.29 7.60 -5.95
C LEU A 124 -13.22 7.75 -7.04
N ARG A 125 -12.77 8.98 -7.32
CA ARG A 125 -11.66 9.22 -8.24
C ARG A 125 -10.44 9.61 -7.44
N ALA A 126 -9.40 8.76 -7.49
CA ALA A 126 -8.11 9.19 -7.02
C ALA A 126 -7.56 10.24 -8.02
N ARG A 127 -7.00 11.33 -7.48
CA ARG A 127 -6.33 12.33 -8.29
C ARG A 127 -5.04 11.71 -8.82
N GLU A 128 -4.87 11.67 -10.13
CA GLU A 128 -3.59 11.33 -10.75
C GLU A 128 -2.69 12.57 -10.63
N GLU A 129 -1.75 12.55 -9.69
CA GLU A 129 -0.70 13.56 -9.63
C GLU A 129 0.46 13.13 -10.53
N GLN A 130 0.91 14.02 -11.40
CA GLN A 130 1.99 13.78 -12.36
C GLN A 130 3.36 14.07 -11.72
N SER A 131 3.55 13.65 -10.46
CA SER A 131 4.85 13.75 -9.81
C SER A 131 5.75 12.61 -10.31
N GLU A 132 7.07 12.82 -10.35
CA GLU A 132 8.02 11.78 -10.80
C GLU A 132 7.97 10.52 -9.91
N GLY A 133 7.58 10.68 -8.63
CA GLY A 133 7.42 9.58 -7.70
C GLY A 133 6.03 8.94 -7.69
N PHE A 134 5.08 9.44 -8.48
CA PHE A 134 3.74 8.87 -8.56
C PHE A 134 3.75 7.54 -9.31
N ARG A 135 3.16 6.52 -8.70
CA ARG A 135 2.89 5.23 -9.34
C ARG A 135 1.54 4.70 -8.92
N ARG A 136 0.71 4.38 -9.90
CA ARG A 136 -0.48 3.55 -9.73
C ARG A 136 -0.11 2.11 -10.05
N LEU A 137 -0.41 1.17 -9.15
CA LEU A 137 -0.29 -0.27 -9.38
C LEU A 137 -1.71 -0.85 -9.40
N LEU A 138 -2.03 -1.61 -10.44
CA LEU A 138 -3.34 -2.24 -10.60
C LEU A 138 -3.18 -3.75 -10.48
N PHE A 139 -4.00 -4.36 -9.63
CA PHE A 139 -3.99 -5.79 -9.39
C PHE A 139 -5.33 -6.41 -9.74
N ASP A 140 -5.26 -7.57 -10.36
CA ASP A 140 -6.35 -8.47 -10.62
C ASP A 140 -6.53 -9.41 -9.41
N ALA A 141 -7.75 -9.50 -8.90
CA ALA A 141 -8.13 -10.27 -7.72
C ALA A 141 -9.31 -11.22 -8.01
N GLY A 142 -9.31 -11.81 -9.21
CA GLY A 142 -10.38 -12.66 -9.74
C GLY A 142 -11.44 -11.81 -10.44
N THR A 143 -12.59 -11.60 -9.79
CA THR A 143 -13.67 -10.76 -10.33
C THR A 143 -13.52 -9.28 -9.98
N ASP A 144 -12.61 -8.96 -9.06
CA ASP A 144 -12.39 -7.64 -8.50
C ASP A 144 -11.03 -7.09 -8.93
N ARG A 145 -10.89 -5.76 -8.90
CA ARG A 145 -9.61 -5.06 -9.08
C ARG A 145 -9.24 -4.26 -7.85
N LEU A 146 -7.95 -4.19 -7.56
CA LEU A 146 -7.36 -3.40 -6.49
C LEU A 146 -6.39 -2.40 -7.12
N ALA A 147 -6.47 -1.13 -6.74
CA ALA A 147 -5.45 -0.15 -7.07
C ALA A 147 -4.67 0.27 -5.81
N VAL A 148 -3.36 0.34 -5.92
CA VAL A 148 -2.48 0.97 -4.93
C VAL A 148 -1.84 2.16 -5.60
N LEU A 149 -2.03 3.34 -5.02
CA LEU A 149 -1.39 4.56 -5.47
C LEU A 149 -0.29 4.91 -4.48
N PHE A 150 0.89 5.15 -5.00
CA PHE A 150 2.03 5.62 -4.24
C PHE A 150 2.40 6.98 -4.81
N ASP A 151 2.27 8.01 -4.00
CA ASP A 151 2.63 9.37 -4.39
C ASP A 151 3.71 9.88 -3.44
N ALA A 152 4.91 10.00 -3.97
CA ALA A 152 6.08 10.29 -3.17
C ALA A 152 6.93 11.38 -3.81
N MET A 153 7.57 12.16 -2.95
CA MET A 153 8.50 13.20 -3.32
C MET A 153 9.84 12.90 -2.68
N ALA A 154 10.88 12.91 -3.50
CA ALA A 154 12.27 12.82 -3.09
C ALA A 154 12.98 14.12 -3.50
N PRO A 155 13.33 15.01 -2.53
CA PRO A 155 13.89 16.32 -2.85
C PRO A 155 15.24 16.24 -3.58
N ASP A 156 16.03 15.23 -3.25
CA ASP A 156 17.31 14.97 -3.91
C ASP A 156 17.08 14.11 -5.14
N THR A 157 17.16 14.72 -6.33
CA THR A 157 16.96 14.04 -7.62
C THR A 157 18.08 13.05 -7.96
N ALA A 158 19.28 13.22 -7.40
CA ALA A 158 20.45 12.39 -7.68
C ALA A 158 20.62 11.21 -6.70
N LEU A 159 19.81 11.12 -5.64
CA LEU A 159 19.86 10.01 -4.69
C LEU A 159 19.76 8.65 -5.40
N GLU A 160 20.76 7.81 -5.16
CA GLU A 160 20.84 6.42 -5.60
C GLU A 160 20.68 5.51 -4.38
N LEU A 161 19.84 4.49 -4.51
CA LEU A 161 19.61 3.52 -3.45
C LEU A 161 20.69 2.44 -3.47
N GLU A 162 21.50 2.42 -2.43
CA GLU A 162 22.48 1.37 -2.16
C GLU A 162 21.96 0.43 -1.07
N GLU A 163 22.30 -0.85 -1.18
CA GLU A 163 22.03 -1.79 -0.10
C GLU A 163 22.89 -1.44 1.12
N VAL A 164 22.23 -1.20 2.25
CA VAL A 164 22.88 -0.92 3.52
C VAL A 164 22.70 -2.14 4.42
N ASP A 165 23.80 -2.60 5.02
CA ASP A 165 23.76 -3.64 6.04
C ASP A 165 23.09 -3.08 7.30
N MET A 166 21.79 -3.31 7.39
CA MET A 166 20.95 -2.89 8.51
C MET A 166 20.55 -4.15 9.29
N PRO A 167 20.67 -4.17 10.63
CA PRO A 167 20.24 -5.30 11.41
C PRO A 167 18.77 -5.62 11.11
N ASP A 168 18.48 -6.92 10.97
CA ASP A 168 17.16 -7.41 10.62
C ASP A 168 16.09 -6.75 11.51
N PRO A 169 14.96 -6.30 10.94
CA PRO A 169 13.88 -5.77 11.74
C PRO A 169 13.41 -6.86 12.72
N GLN A 170 12.98 -6.43 13.92
CA GLN A 170 12.29 -7.31 14.85
C GLN A 170 11.15 -8.03 14.12
N ARG A 171 11.05 -9.34 14.32
CA ARG A 171 10.02 -10.16 13.70
C ARG A 171 8.65 -9.66 14.13
N GLU A 172 7.73 -9.53 13.17
CA GLU A 172 6.33 -9.20 13.44
C GLU A 172 5.78 -10.14 14.53
N GLY A 173 5.26 -9.57 15.63
CA GLY A 173 4.69 -10.32 16.76
C GLY A 173 5.59 -10.48 18.00
N GLU A 174 6.83 -9.96 17.99
CA GLU A 174 7.69 -9.97 19.18
C GLU A 174 7.31 -8.82 20.13
N VAL A 175 6.66 -9.14 21.25
CA VAL A 175 6.32 -8.16 22.30
C VAL A 175 7.51 -8.01 23.25
N LEU A 176 8.12 -6.82 23.27
CA LEU A 176 9.04 -6.43 24.33
C LEU A 176 8.23 -5.90 25.53
N LEU A 177 8.23 -6.66 26.62
CA LEU A 177 7.83 -6.15 27.93
C LEU A 177 8.99 -5.31 28.48
N PHE A 178 8.77 -4.01 28.63
CA PHE A 178 9.65 -3.08 29.35
C PHE A 178 9.26 -3.01 30.83
#